data_AF-A0A1E4E855-F1
#
_entry.id   AF-A0A1E4E855-F1
#
_cell.length_a   1.000
_cell.length_b   1.000
_cell.length_c   1.000
_cell.angle_alpha   90.00
_cell.angle_beta   90.00
_cell.angle_gamma   90.00
#
_symmetry.space_group_name_H-M   'P 1'
#
loop_
_entity.id
_entity.type
_entity.pdbx_description
1 polymer ?
#
loop_
_entity_poly.entity_id
_entity_poly.type
_entity_poly.pdbx_seq_one_letter_code
_entity_poly.pdbx_strand_id
1 'polypeptide(L)'
;MTHGSPGHTFLTLTKTNGTQSISQSVGFYPIGSGGNPFNPNATGGFKNNGDPKHEYNASIQANNISASQFSFVMTNLLNHENDTYNIYTNNCTSVALNAFNLLISPKIICEPFVVKIPGNQTPLIFLYSPQKIYKAIETFQPGTGLVKEFNVNHDSPYNPISCP
;
A
#
# COMPACT_ATOMS: atom_id res chain seq x y z
N MET A 1 24.83 1.65 -7.84
CA MET A 1 23.39 1.40 -7.58
C MET A 1 23.19 1.53 -6.09
N THR A 2 22.70 2.68 -5.63
CA THR A 2 22.43 2.87 -4.21
C THR A 2 21.35 1.89 -3.78
N HIS A 3 21.60 1.15 -2.70
CA HIS A 3 20.68 0.16 -2.14
C HIS A 3 19.44 0.90 -1.63
N GLY A 4 18.47 1.13 -2.54
CA GLY A 4 17.18 1.70 -2.20
C GLY A 4 16.47 0.79 -1.21
N SER A 5 15.87 1.40 -0.20
CA SER A 5 14.99 0.73 0.77
C SER A 5 14.08 -0.27 0.05
N PRO A 6 13.83 -1.49 0.59
CA PRO A 6 12.75 -2.31 0.08
C PRO A 6 11.50 -1.44 0.14
N GLY A 7 10.94 -1.10 -1.02
CA GLY A 7 9.88 -0.10 -1.11
C GLY A 7 8.71 -0.41 -0.16
N HIS A 8 7.83 0.55 0.05
CA HIS A 8 6.66 0.35 0.89
C HIS A 8 5.42 0.84 0.16
N THR A 9 4.28 0.21 0.42
CA THR A 9 2.98 0.62 -0.10
C THR A 9 2.06 0.88 1.07
N PHE A 10 1.45 2.06 1.08
CA PHE A 10 0.52 2.50 2.12
C PHE A 10 -0.68 3.19 1.46
N LEU A 11 -1.74 3.40 2.23
CA LEU A 11 -2.88 4.20 1.81
C LEU A 11 -3.00 5.45 2.67
N THR A 12 -3.39 6.56 2.04
CA THR A 12 -3.87 7.75 2.73
C THR A 12 -5.38 7.82 2.58
N LEU A 13 -6.07 7.91 3.72
CA LEU A 13 -7.51 8.13 3.78
C LEU A 13 -7.77 9.55 4.24
N THR A 14 -8.44 10.34 3.41
CA THR A 14 -8.84 11.72 3.73
C THR A 14 -10.35 11.82 3.80
N LYS A 15 -10.86 12.35 4.91
CA LYS A 15 -12.28 12.64 5.13
C LYS A 15 -12.45 14.13 5.36
N THR A 16 -13.36 14.75 4.60
CA THR A 16 -13.71 16.16 4.74
C THR A 16 -15.17 16.31 5.12
N ASN A 17 -15.46 17.12 6.14
CA ASN A 17 -16.81 17.48 6.56
C ASN A 17 -16.89 19.00 6.79
N GLY A 18 -17.58 19.71 5.89
CA GLY A 18 -17.57 21.17 5.86
C GLY A 18 -16.16 21.71 5.63
N THR A 19 -15.67 22.52 6.58
CA THR A 19 -14.32 23.12 6.53
C THR A 19 -13.23 22.26 7.17
N GLN A 20 -13.59 21.14 7.81
CA GLN A 20 -12.65 20.28 8.51
C GLN A 20 -12.23 19.10 7.63
N SER A 21 -10.94 18.80 7.62
CA SER A 21 -10.39 17.63 6.91
C SER A 21 -9.42 16.86 7.81
N ILE A 22 -9.58 15.54 7.85
CA ILE A 22 -8.69 14.61 8.57
C ILE A 22 -8.08 13.66 7.55
N SER A 23 -6.76 13.49 7.62
CA SER A 23 -5.99 12.59 6.75
C SER A 23 -5.12 11.67 7.58
N GLN A 24 -5.23 10.36 7.34
CA GLN A 24 -4.42 9.33 7.99
C GLN A 24 -3.74 8.47 6.93
N SER A 25 -2.43 8.35 7.02
CA SER A 25 -1.64 7.45 6.18
C SER A 25 -1.31 6.18 6.96
N VAL A 26 -1.66 5.01 6.42
CA VAL A 26 -1.48 3.70 7.09
C VAL A 26 -0.88 2.67 6.15
N GLY A 27 0.07 1.90 6.68
CA GLY A 27 0.71 0.78 5.98
C GLY A 27 0.70 -0.48 6.83
N PHE A 28 0.69 -1.65 6.18
CA PHE A 28 0.71 -2.95 6.84
C PHE A 28 2.14 -3.49 6.94
N TYR A 29 2.59 -3.83 8.15
CA TYR A 29 3.98 -4.18 8.45
C TYR A 29 4.10 -5.56 9.10
N PRO A 30 5.24 -6.25 8.92
CA PRO A 30 5.61 -7.32 9.81
C PRO A 30 6.01 -6.74 11.17
N ILE A 31 5.49 -7.33 12.24
CA ILE A 31 5.84 -7.04 13.62
C ILE A 31 6.82 -8.13 14.10
N GLY A 32 7.96 -7.72 14.64
CA GLY A 32 9.05 -8.62 15.03
C GLY A 32 10.10 -8.82 13.93
N SER A 33 10.73 -9.98 13.89
CA SER A 33 11.89 -10.29 13.02
C SER A 33 11.55 -11.06 11.74
N GLY A 34 10.28 -11.43 11.54
CA GLY A 34 9.81 -12.10 10.34
C GLY A 34 9.48 -11.13 9.19
N GLY A 35 8.81 -11.63 8.15
CA GLY A 35 8.45 -10.84 6.98
C GLY A 35 9.63 -10.62 6.01
N ASN A 36 10.59 -11.56 5.96
CA ASN A 36 11.72 -11.53 5.05
C ASN A 36 11.82 -12.84 4.26
N PRO A 37 12.59 -12.91 3.15
CA PRO A 37 12.59 -14.12 2.31
C PRO A 37 12.99 -15.42 3.01
N PHE A 38 13.77 -15.36 4.10
CA PHE A 38 14.23 -16.52 4.86
C PHE A 38 13.32 -16.88 6.04
N ASN A 39 12.57 -15.90 6.56
CA ASN A 39 11.51 -16.07 7.55
C ASN A 39 10.27 -15.27 7.10
N PRO A 40 9.45 -15.83 6.20
CA PRO A 40 8.46 -15.06 5.46
C PRO A 40 7.28 -14.59 6.29
N ASN A 41 6.98 -15.27 7.39
CA ASN A 41 5.82 -14.99 8.22
C ASN A 41 6.19 -14.09 9.41
N ALA A 42 5.29 -13.18 9.77
CA ALA A 42 5.31 -12.40 11.00
C ALA A 42 3.88 -12.07 11.42
N THR A 43 3.68 -11.65 12.67
CA THR A 43 2.45 -10.98 13.06
C THR A 43 2.30 -9.71 12.21
N GLY A 44 1.16 -9.51 11.57
CA GLY A 44 0.87 -8.28 10.85
C GLY A 44 0.36 -7.18 11.78
N GLY A 45 0.52 -5.93 11.35
CA GLY A 45 -0.07 -4.79 12.05
C GLY A 45 0.04 -3.51 11.23
N PHE A 46 -0.91 -2.60 11.44
CA PHE A 46 -0.88 -1.29 10.81
C PHE A 46 0.00 -0.32 11.59
N LYS A 47 0.79 0.48 10.87
CA LYS A 47 1.52 1.63 11.44
C LYS A 47 1.14 2.91 10.73
N ASN A 48 1.27 4.02 11.45
CA ASN A 48 1.10 5.35 10.90
C ASN A 48 2.27 5.66 9.96
N ASN A 49 1.97 5.87 8.68
CA ASN A 49 2.94 6.28 7.67
C ASN A 49 3.05 7.81 7.54
N GLY A 50 2.21 8.58 8.23
CA GLY A 50 2.27 10.04 8.27
C GLY A 50 3.19 10.59 9.36
N ASP A 51 3.64 9.78 10.32
CA ASP A 51 4.47 10.23 11.45
C ASP A 51 5.52 9.19 11.89
N PRO A 52 6.82 9.42 11.61
CA PRO A 52 7.33 10.47 10.72
C PRO A 52 6.78 10.29 9.30
N LYS A 53 6.65 11.38 8.54
CA LYS A 53 6.11 11.34 7.18
C LYS A 53 6.94 10.39 6.32
N HIS A 54 6.27 9.50 5.61
CA HIS A 54 6.89 8.66 4.58
C HIS A 54 6.85 9.35 3.23
N GLU A 55 8.00 9.44 2.57
CA GLU A 55 8.07 9.85 1.17
C GLU A 55 7.38 8.81 0.25
N TYR A 56 6.68 9.29 -0.77
CA TYR A 56 6.23 8.47 -1.90
C TYR A 56 6.73 9.02 -3.24
N ASN A 57 6.95 8.09 -4.18
CA ASN A 57 7.44 8.41 -5.53
C ASN A 57 6.43 8.14 -6.65
N ALA A 58 5.29 7.56 -6.30
CA ALA A 58 4.16 7.33 -7.19
C ALA A 58 2.88 7.18 -6.36
N SER A 59 1.75 7.67 -6.87
CA SER A 59 0.45 7.55 -6.22
C SER A 59 -0.68 7.50 -7.26
N ILE A 60 -1.78 6.84 -6.88
CA ILE A 60 -3.07 7.01 -7.53
C ILE A 60 -4.05 7.45 -6.46
N GLN A 61 -4.73 8.57 -6.70
CA GLN A 61 -5.73 9.12 -5.81
C GLN A 61 -7.10 8.97 -6.44
N ALA A 62 -8.06 8.45 -5.66
CA ALA A 62 -9.47 8.46 -6.03
C ALA A 62 -10.18 9.63 -5.33
N ASN A 63 -10.68 10.58 -6.11
CA ASN A 63 -11.37 11.77 -5.61
C ASN A 63 -12.88 11.59 -5.65
N ASN A 64 -13.60 12.38 -4.84
CA ASN A 64 -15.06 12.39 -4.78
C ASN A 64 -15.70 11.02 -4.47
N ILE A 65 -15.03 10.18 -3.67
CA ILE A 65 -15.57 8.90 -3.22
C ILE A 65 -16.72 9.12 -2.23
N SER A 66 -17.73 8.25 -2.29
CA SER A 66 -18.86 8.32 -1.36
C SER A 66 -18.46 7.88 0.05
N ALA A 67 -19.29 8.24 1.05
CA ALA A 67 -19.10 7.76 2.42
C ALA A 67 -19.14 6.23 2.52
N SER A 68 -19.98 5.55 1.73
CA SER A 68 -20.05 4.09 1.73
C SER A 68 -18.78 3.46 1.13
N GLN A 69 -18.26 4.03 0.05
CA GLN A 69 -16.99 3.61 -0.56
C GLN A 69 -15.81 3.79 0.40
N PHE A 70 -15.75 4.93 1.09
CA PHE A 70 -14.77 5.18 2.15
C PHE A 70 -14.86 4.10 3.24
N SER A 71 -16.08 3.82 3.73
CA SER A 71 -16.29 2.78 4.74
C SER A 71 -15.88 1.39 4.25
N PHE A 72 -16.11 1.03 2.99
CA PHE A 72 -15.67 -0.26 2.45
C PHE A 72 -14.15 -0.42 2.49
N VAL A 73 -13.40 0.62 2.13
CA VAL A 73 -11.93 0.60 2.22
C VAL A 73 -11.48 0.49 3.67
N MET A 74 -12.07 1.29 4.57
CA MET A 74 -11.68 1.27 5.98
C MET A 74 -11.98 -0.08 6.64
N THR A 75 -13.16 -0.65 6.42
CA THR A 75 -13.50 -2.00 6.91
C THR A 75 -12.59 -3.06 6.31
N ASN A 76 -12.24 -2.97 5.02
CA ASN A 76 -11.30 -3.92 4.42
C ASN A 76 -9.93 -3.87 5.11
N LEU A 77 -9.39 -2.67 5.38
CA LEU A 77 -8.14 -2.51 6.12
C LEU A 77 -8.25 -3.09 7.53
N LEU A 78 -9.30 -2.75 8.28
CA LEU A 78 -9.48 -3.24 9.65
C LEU A 78 -9.58 -4.78 9.73
N ASN A 79 -10.16 -5.42 8.72
CA ASN A 79 -10.21 -6.89 8.66
C ASN A 79 -8.82 -7.54 8.57
N HIS A 80 -7.79 -6.80 8.16
CA HIS A 80 -6.41 -7.27 8.08
C HIS A 80 -5.58 -6.93 9.34
N GLU A 81 -6.15 -6.29 10.37
CA GLU A 81 -5.40 -5.81 11.55
C GLU A 81 -4.66 -6.94 12.28
N ASN A 82 -5.21 -8.15 12.27
CA ASN A 82 -4.66 -9.33 12.95
C ASN A 82 -4.14 -10.40 11.99
N ASP A 83 -4.05 -10.10 10.69
CA ASP A 83 -3.57 -11.06 9.71
C ASP A 83 -2.09 -11.35 9.88
N THR A 84 -1.67 -12.55 9.46
CA THR A 84 -0.25 -12.86 9.34
C THR A 84 0.34 -12.09 8.16
N TYR A 85 1.37 -11.29 8.43
CA TYR A 85 2.19 -10.73 7.37
C TYR A 85 3.01 -11.85 6.73
N ASN A 86 2.94 -11.97 5.42
CA ASN A 86 3.77 -12.85 4.61
C ASN A 86 4.38 -12.08 3.44
N ILE A 87 5.70 -12.01 3.35
CA ILE A 87 6.39 -11.24 2.30
C ILE A 87 6.01 -11.68 0.87
N TYR A 88 5.64 -12.95 0.68
CA TYR A 88 5.30 -13.51 -0.63
C TYR A 88 3.83 -13.29 -1.02
N THR A 89 2.90 -13.33 -0.06
CA THR A 89 1.47 -13.45 -0.36
C THR A 89 0.56 -12.44 0.35
N ASN A 90 0.95 -11.91 1.52
CA ASN A 90 0.13 -10.98 2.30
C ASN A 90 0.99 -9.89 2.96
N ASN A 91 1.27 -8.82 2.24
CA ASN A 91 2.21 -7.78 2.64
C ASN A 91 1.62 -6.37 2.44
N CYS A 92 2.44 -5.34 2.65
CA CYS A 92 2.03 -3.94 2.50
C CYS A 92 1.37 -3.64 1.15
N THR A 93 1.88 -4.22 0.06
CA THR A 93 1.36 -4.00 -1.29
C THR A 93 0.05 -4.74 -1.50
N SER A 94 -0.08 -6.00 -1.09
CA SER A 94 -1.33 -6.74 -1.29
C SER A 94 -2.49 -6.09 -0.53
N VAL A 95 -2.28 -5.73 0.74
CA VAL A 95 -3.33 -5.12 1.58
C VAL A 95 -3.75 -3.77 1.02
N ALA A 96 -2.80 -2.87 0.72
CA ALA A 96 -3.11 -1.55 0.18
C ALA A 96 -3.78 -1.64 -1.20
N LEU A 97 -3.25 -2.48 -2.10
CA LEU A 97 -3.77 -2.61 -3.45
C LEU A 97 -5.17 -3.23 -3.47
N ASN A 98 -5.41 -4.27 -2.67
CA ASN A 98 -6.72 -4.92 -2.59
C ASN A 98 -7.79 -3.94 -2.09
N ALA A 99 -7.47 -3.18 -1.02
CA ALA A 99 -8.36 -2.16 -0.49
C ALA A 99 -8.63 -1.05 -1.52
N PHE A 100 -7.61 -0.52 -2.20
CA PHE A 100 -7.79 0.53 -3.21
C PHE A 100 -8.56 0.07 -4.44
N ASN A 101 -8.34 -1.17 -4.88
CA ASN A 101 -9.04 -1.77 -6.02
C ASN A 101 -10.55 -2.02 -5.76
N LEU A 102 -11.05 -1.83 -4.53
CA LEU A 102 -12.49 -1.77 -4.26
C LEU A 102 -13.14 -0.48 -4.80
N LEU A 103 -12.35 0.57 -5.00
CA LEU A 103 -12.84 1.90 -5.40
C LEU A 103 -12.84 2.12 -6.91
N ILE A 104 -11.95 1.44 -7.64
CA ILE A 104 -11.58 1.85 -9.00
C ILE A 104 -11.93 0.81 -10.06
N SER A 105 -12.21 1.30 -11.26
CA SER A 105 -12.32 0.51 -12.48
C SER A 105 -11.67 1.28 -13.64
N PRO A 106 -10.76 0.67 -14.43
CA PRO A 106 -10.21 -0.68 -14.24
C PRO A 106 -9.35 -0.80 -12.97
N LYS A 107 -9.24 -2.02 -12.43
CA LYS A 107 -8.37 -2.31 -11.29
C LYS A 107 -6.90 -2.22 -11.71
N ILE A 108 -6.04 -1.78 -10.80
CA ILE A 108 -4.59 -1.85 -10.98
C ILE A 108 -4.17 -3.30 -10.75
N ILE A 109 -3.46 -3.89 -11.72
CA ILE A 109 -2.92 -5.24 -11.63
C ILE A 109 -1.43 -5.14 -11.29
N CYS A 110 -0.99 -5.92 -10.30
CA CYS A 110 0.41 -6.03 -9.91
C CYS A 110 0.91 -7.42 -10.30
N GLU A 111 1.84 -7.47 -11.25
CA GLU A 111 2.43 -8.72 -11.70
C GLU A 111 3.39 -9.30 -10.65
N PRO A 112 3.41 -10.63 -10.44
CA PRO A 112 4.36 -11.24 -9.53
C PRO A 112 5.82 -10.91 -9.86
N PHE A 113 6.63 -10.80 -8.82
CA PHE A 113 8.09 -10.77 -8.93
C PHE A 113 8.67 -12.16 -8.64
N VAL A 114 9.44 -12.68 -9.58
CA VAL A 114 10.01 -14.03 -9.51
C VAL A 114 11.52 -13.95 -9.36
N VAL A 115 12.05 -14.55 -8.30
CA VAL A 115 13.49 -14.65 -8.05
C VAL A 115 13.94 -16.10 -8.24
N LYS A 116 14.88 -16.30 -9.16
CA LYS A 116 15.58 -17.58 -9.33
C LYS A 116 16.88 -17.54 -8.55
N ILE A 117 17.00 -18.40 -7.55
CA ILE A 117 18.21 -18.51 -6.74
C ILE A 117 19.16 -19.49 -7.44
N PRO A 118 20.42 -19.10 -7.75
CA PRO A 118 21.40 -20.02 -8.31
C PRO A 118 21.56 -21.26 -7.43
N GLY A 119 21.43 -22.46 -8.01
CA GLY A 119 21.57 -23.73 -7.30
C GLY A 119 20.30 -24.23 -6.59
N ASN A 120 19.21 -23.47 -6.57
CA ASN A 120 17.90 -23.94 -6.08
C ASN A 120 16.92 -24.09 -7.27
N GLN A 121 16.21 -25.22 -7.33
CA GLN A 121 15.27 -25.48 -8.44
C GLN A 121 13.93 -24.73 -8.28
N THR A 122 13.54 -24.38 -7.05
CA THR A 122 12.26 -23.72 -6.80
C THR A 122 12.42 -22.20 -6.77
N PRO A 123 11.76 -21.45 -7.68
CA PRO A 123 11.80 -20.00 -7.66
C PRO A 123 11.01 -19.45 -6.46
N LEU A 124 11.48 -18.33 -5.90
CA LEU A 124 10.68 -17.55 -4.96
C LEU A 124 9.74 -16.64 -5.74
N ILE A 125 8.46 -16.63 -5.36
CA ILE A 125 7.42 -15.86 -6.05
C ILE A 125 6.81 -14.88 -5.04
N PHE A 126 6.98 -13.58 -5.30
CA PHE A 126 6.38 -12.50 -4.55
C PHE A 126 5.17 -12.02 -5.35
N LEU A 127 3.96 -12.36 -4.91
CA LEU A 127 2.73 -12.05 -5.65
C LEU A 127 2.51 -10.54 -5.78
N TYR A 128 2.90 -9.78 -4.76
CA TYR A 128 2.75 -8.33 -4.72
C TYR A 128 4.05 -7.73 -4.22
N SER A 129 4.66 -6.83 -4.97
CA SER A 129 5.84 -6.09 -4.50
C SER A 129 5.72 -4.59 -4.75
N PRO A 130 6.27 -3.76 -3.85
CA PRO A 130 6.32 -2.30 -3.99
C PRO A 130 6.90 -1.84 -5.33
N GLN A 131 7.94 -2.52 -5.82
CA GLN A 131 8.56 -2.19 -7.11
C GLN A 131 7.66 -2.57 -8.29
N LYS A 132 6.92 -3.69 -8.20
CA LYS A 132 5.97 -4.10 -9.24
C LYS A 132 4.75 -3.17 -9.29
N ILE A 133 4.23 -2.74 -8.14
CA ILE A 133 3.13 -1.76 -8.11
C ILE A 133 3.60 -0.39 -8.61
N TYR A 134 4.81 0.05 -8.28
CA TYR A 134 5.39 1.28 -8.84
C TYR A 134 5.41 1.22 -10.38
N LYS A 135 5.87 0.11 -10.96
CA LYS A 135 5.86 -0.11 -12.41
C LYS A 135 4.45 -0.24 -13.00
N ALA A 136 3.49 -0.79 -12.26
CA ALA A 136 2.10 -0.82 -12.69
C ALA A 136 1.49 0.60 -12.71
N ILE A 137 1.78 1.45 -11.72
CA ILE A 137 1.31 2.85 -11.69
C ILE A 137 1.88 3.63 -12.88
N GLU A 138 3.15 3.43 -13.23
CA GLU A 138 3.80 4.05 -14.40
C GLU A 138 2.91 3.97 -15.65
N THR A 139 2.45 2.75 -15.96
CA THR A 139 1.69 2.45 -17.19
C THR A 139 0.17 2.55 -17.02
N PHE A 140 -0.33 2.57 -15.78
CA PHE A 140 -1.76 2.65 -15.48
C PHE A 140 -2.39 3.92 -16.06
N GLN A 141 -3.52 3.76 -16.75
CA GLN A 141 -4.30 4.85 -17.31
C GLN A 141 -5.48 5.16 -16.37
N PRO A 142 -5.42 6.24 -15.58
CA PRO A 142 -6.48 6.59 -14.66
C PRO A 142 -7.77 6.93 -15.41
N GLY A 143 -8.88 6.32 -14.98
CA GLY A 143 -10.22 6.73 -15.42
C GLY A 143 -10.65 8.07 -14.82
N THR A 144 -11.85 8.52 -15.18
CA THR A 144 -12.43 9.77 -14.65
C THR A 144 -12.48 9.76 -13.12
N GLY A 145 -12.04 10.86 -12.49
CA GLY A 145 -12.03 11.00 -11.03
C GLY A 145 -10.79 10.42 -10.34
N LEU A 146 -9.86 9.83 -11.09
CA LEU A 146 -8.57 9.39 -10.60
C LEU A 146 -7.45 10.38 -10.98
N VAL A 147 -6.56 10.67 -10.04
CA VAL A 147 -5.35 11.47 -10.26
C VAL A 147 -4.15 10.57 -10.10
N LYS A 148 -3.22 10.61 -11.06
CA LYS A 148 -1.97 9.85 -11.00
C LYS A 148 -0.80 10.80 -10.81
N GLU A 149 0.07 10.46 -9.87
CA GLU A 149 1.41 11.04 -9.75
C GLU A 149 2.47 9.94 -9.94
N PHE A 150 3.55 10.27 -10.63
CA PHE A 150 4.61 9.32 -10.90
C PHE A 150 5.97 10.01 -11.03
N ASN A 151 7.02 9.36 -10.53
CA ASN A 151 8.38 9.91 -10.46
C ASN A 151 8.44 11.25 -9.71
N VAL A 152 7.68 11.34 -8.63
CA VAL A 152 7.65 12.50 -7.72
C VAL A 152 8.49 12.24 -6.46
N ASN A 153 8.65 13.25 -5.63
CA ASN A 153 9.15 13.13 -4.28
C ASN A 153 8.24 14.01 -3.40
N HIS A 154 7.26 13.37 -2.76
CA HIS A 154 6.26 14.03 -1.92
C HIS A 154 6.14 13.29 -0.60
N ASP A 155 5.87 14.04 0.47
CA ASP A 155 5.59 13.46 1.78
C ASP A 155 4.14 12.97 1.87
N SER A 156 3.94 11.82 2.51
CA SER A 156 2.62 11.39 2.95
C SER A 156 2.00 12.47 3.87
N PRO A 157 0.71 12.81 3.68
CA PRO A 157 0.07 13.77 4.55
C PRO A 157 -0.06 13.21 5.97
N TYR A 158 0.02 14.14 6.92
CA TYR A 158 -0.10 13.91 8.35
C TYR A 158 -1.17 14.84 8.90
N ASN A 159 -2.09 14.31 9.70
CA ASN A 159 -2.91 15.12 10.58
C ASN A 159 -2.66 14.68 12.03
N PRO A 160 -2.13 15.57 12.90
CA PRO A 160 -1.89 15.26 14.32
C PRO A 160 -3.18 15.08 15.12
N ILE A 161 -4.34 15.46 14.56
CA ILE A 161 -5.65 15.25 15.16
C ILE A 161 -6.05 13.81 14.86
N SER A 162 -5.77 12.91 15.81
CA SER A 162 -6.38 11.58 15.82
C SER A 162 -7.90 11.72 15.80
N CYS A 163 -8.60 10.95 14.95
CA CYS A 163 -10.02 10.71 15.23
C CYS A 163 -10.13 10.17 16.67
N PRO A 164 -11.06 10.69 17.50
CA PRO A 164 -11.30 10.13 18.82
C PRO A 164 -11.72 8.66 18.74
#